data_AF-A0A3E4KSA8-F1
#
_entry.id   AF-A0A3E4KSA8-F1
#
_cell.length_a   1.000
_cell.length_b   1.000
_cell.length_c   1.000
_cell.angle_alpha   90.00
_cell.angle_beta   90.00
_cell.angle_gamma   90.00
#
_symmetry.space_group_name_H-M   'P 1'
#
loop_
_entity.id
_entity.type
_entity.pdbx_description
1 polymer ?
#
loop_
_entity_poly.entity_id
_entity_poly.type
_entity_poly.pdbx_seq_one_letter_code
_entity_poly.pdbx_strand_id
1 'polypeptide(L)'
;METKKTPKANLENKRPTWLLVGYVTVLAFMFVAFEWTRDVRVDTSGRITENVFEQDMEIPLTRQPEVTPPPPPQVTPINDVLTIIDDDDTAEETNFASSEETGEDVVIKHIPVTVDEEVVVEDDIFVIVEENPQFPDGGTVGLLQYLGKNIKYPTIPQENGTQGRVTVQFVVNKDGSIVDVKVIRGVDPYLDKEAVRVISTMPKWIPGKQRGVPVRCKFTVPVTFKLQ
;
A
#
# COMPACT_ATOMS: atom_id res chain seq x y z
N MET A 1 -4.71 -19.62 -83.79
CA MET A 1 -3.30 -19.33 -83.43
C MET A 1 -2.94 -20.22 -82.25
N GLU A 2 -2.34 -21.37 -82.52
CA GLU A 2 -1.87 -22.26 -81.45
C GLU A 2 -0.52 -21.76 -80.96
N THR A 3 -0.46 -21.33 -79.70
CA THR A 3 0.80 -20.96 -79.07
C THR A 3 1.63 -22.23 -78.90
N LYS A 4 2.66 -22.41 -79.73
CA LYS A 4 3.68 -23.44 -79.53
C LYS A 4 4.40 -23.19 -78.20
N LYS A 5 3.91 -23.81 -77.12
CA LYS A 5 4.60 -23.85 -75.83
C LYS A 5 5.84 -24.71 -76.00
N THR A 6 6.99 -24.07 -76.17
CA THR A 6 8.27 -24.77 -76.23
C THR A 6 8.63 -25.29 -74.83
N PRO A 7 9.16 -26.51 -74.68
CA PRO A 7 9.47 -27.10 -73.37
C PRO A 7 10.54 -26.31 -72.60
N LYS A 8 11.37 -25.52 -73.32
CA LYS A 8 12.36 -24.61 -72.74
C LYS A 8 11.75 -23.40 -72.01
N ALA A 9 10.49 -23.06 -72.29
CA ALA A 9 9.77 -21.96 -71.63
C ALA A 9 8.91 -22.42 -70.44
N ASN A 10 8.99 -23.71 -70.04
CA ASN A 10 8.27 -24.21 -68.87
C ASN A 10 9.01 -23.82 -67.57
N LEU A 11 8.51 -22.78 -66.89
CA LEU A 11 9.07 -22.24 -65.65
C LEU A 11 8.66 -23.04 -64.39
N GLU A 12 7.79 -24.04 -64.49
CA GLU A 12 7.29 -24.77 -63.32
C GLU A 12 8.39 -25.53 -62.58
N ASN A 13 9.37 -26.07 -63.32
CA ASN A 13 10.52 -26.75 -62.72
C ASN A 13 11.47 -25.81 -61.95
N LYS A 14 11.38 -24.49 -62.20
CA LYS A 14 12.18 -23.46 -61.51
C LYS A 14 11.40 -22.77 -60.38
N ARG A 15 10.09 -23.01 -60.24
CA ARG A 15 9.28 -22.47 -59.13
C ARG A 15 9.86 -22.81 -57.74
N PRO A 16 10.26 -24.07 -57.42
CA PRO A 16 10.80 -24.36 -56.09
C PRO A 16 12.15 -23.66 -55.85
N THR A 17 12.98 -23.48 -56.89
CA THR A 17 14.24 -22.75 -56.76
C THR A 17 14.02 -21.26 -56.50
N TRP A 18 13.02 -20.64 -57.14
CA TRP A 18 12.67 -19.24 -56.89
C TRP A 18 12.07 -19.03 -55.49
N LEU A 19 11.27 -19.99 -55.01
CA LEU A 19 10.75 -19.98 -53.65
C LEU A 19 11.88 -20.09 -52.62
N LEU A 20 12.82 -21.01 -52.83
CA LEU A 20 13.97 -21.20 -51.94
C LEU A 20 14.89 -19.96 -51.92
N VAL A 21 15.17 -19.36 -53.08
CA VAL A 21 15.92 -18.10 -53.15
C VAL A 21 15.21 -16.99 -52.39
N GLY A 22 13.88 -16.87 -52.50
CA GLY A 22 13.08 -15.92 -51.74
C GLY A 22 13.14 -16.14 -50.22
N TYR A 23 13.13 -17.39 -49.77
CA TYR A 23 13.25 -17.72 -48.35
C TYR A 23 14.61 -17.31 -47.79
N VAL A 24 15.69 -17.56 -48.54
CA VAL A 24 17.06 -17.15 -48.15
C VAL A 24 17.17 -15.63 -48.06
N THR A 25 16.59 -14.88 -49.01
CA THR A 25 16.59 -13.41 -48.93
C THR A 25 15.77 -12.88 -47.77
N VAL A 26 14.61 -13.44 -47.46
CA VAL A 26 13.81 -13.05 -46.28
C VAL A 26 14.54 -13.33 -44.98
N LEU A 27 15.16 -14.51 -44.84
CA LEU A 27 15.94 -14.85 -43.65
C LEU A 27 17.18 -13.97 -43.49
N ALA A 28 17.88 -13.64 -44.59
CA ALA A 28 19.01 -12.72 -44.55
C ALA A 28 18.56 -11.31 -44.11
N PHE A 29 17.43 -10.83 -44.63
CA PHE A 29 16.87 -9.53 -44.24
C PHE A 29 16.41 -9.51 -42.78
N MET A 30 15.81 -10.60 -42.31
CA MET A 30 15.46 -10.79 -40.90
C MET A 30 16.72 -10.78 -40.01
N PHE A 31 17.77 -11.52 -40.38
CA PHE A 31 19.02 -11.55 -39.62
C PHE A 31 19.66 -10.16 -39.53
N VAL A 32 19.74 -9.43 -40.64
CA VAL A 32 20.23 -8.04 -40.66
C VAL A 32 19.35 -7.11 -39.82
N ALA A 33 18.02 -7.28 -39.85
CA ALA A 33 17.11 -6.50 -39.01
C ALA A 33 17.28 -6.79 -37.51
N PHE A 34 17.53 -8.06 -37.13
CA PHE A 34 17.81 -8.45 -35.76
C PHE A 34 19.17 -7.94 -35.27
N GLU A 35 20.19 -7.92 -36.12
CA GLU A 35 21.49 -7.31 -35.80
C GLU A 35 21.36 -5.77 -35.71
N TRP A 36 20.62 -5.13 -36.63
CA TRP A 36 20.45 -3.67 -36.64
C TRP A 36 19.60 -3.16 -35.47
N THR A 37 18.62 -3.94 -35.00
CA THR A 37 17.79 -3.57 -33.83
C THR A 37 18.46 -3.90 -32.48
N ARG A 38 19.69 -4.42 -32.48
CA ARG A 38 20.44 -4.82 -31.29
C ARG A 38 21.54 -3.84 -30.87
N ASP A 39 21.25 -2.54 -30.91
CA ASP A 39 21.99 -1.57 -30.09
C ASP A 39 21.12 -0.98 -28.96
N VAL A 40 20.12 -1.74 -28.50
CA VAL A 40 19.57 -1.52 -27.16
C VAL A 40 20.40 -2.35 -26.19
N ARG A 41 21.43 -1.72 -25.62
CA ARG A 41 22.07 -2.20 -24.39
C ARG A 41 21.04 -2.19 -23.26
N VAL A 42 20.24 -3.24 -23.18
CA VAL A 42 19.47 -3.55 -21.98
C VAL A 42 20.46 -4.15 -20.99
N ASP A 43 20.92 -3.31 -20.08
CA ASP A 43 21.70 -3.73 -18.91
C ASP A 43 20.87 -4.75 -18.12
N THR A 44 21.12 -6.03 -18.40
CA THR A 44 20.41 -7.18 -17.82
C THR A 44 21.03 -7.57 -16.48
N SER A 45 21.89 -6.73 -15.90
CA SER A 45 22.52 -6.96 -14.61
C SER A 45 21.54 -6.80 -13.42
N GLY A 46 20.31 -6.33 -13.66
CA GLY A 46 19.28 -6.16 -12.63
C GLY A 46 18.06 -7.08 -12.74
N ARG A 47 17.94 -7.90 -13.79
CA ARG A 47 16.70 -8.68 -14.09
C ARG A 47 16.70 -10.12 -13.54
N ILE A 48 17.63 -10.45 -12.65
CA ILE A 48 17.61 -11.70 -11.86
C ILE A 48 17.27 -11.34 -10.40
N THR A 49 16.11 -10.75 -10.16
CA THR A 49 15.49 -10.73 -8.82
C THR A 49 13.98 -10.95 -8.86
N GLU A 50 13.42 -11.29 -10.01
CA GLU A 50 11.96 -11.49 -10.14
C GLU A 50 11.54 -12.95 -9.87
N ASN A 51 12.44 -13.93 -9.99
CA ASN A 51 12.13 -15.36 -9.76
C ASN A 51 12.68 -15.93 -8.45
N VAL A 52 13.30 -15.13 -7.57
CA VAL A 52 13.81 -15.61 -6.27
C VAL A 52 12.72 -15.56 -5.18
N PHE A 53 11.67 -14.75 -5.37
CA PHE A 53 10.64 -14.57 -4.33
C PHE A 53 9.60 -15.71 -4.28
N GLU A 54 9.47 -16.52 -5.33
CA GLU A 54 8.54 -17.66 -5.34
C GLU A 54 9.13 -18.96 -4.77
N GLN A 55 10.47 -19.10 -4.67
CA GLN A 55 11.09 -20.36 -4.25
C GLN A 55 11.42 -20.47 -2.76
N ASP A 56 11.47 -19.37 -2.00
CA ASP A 56 11.89 -19.39 -0.58
C ASP A 56 10.74 -19.19 0.43
N MET A 57 9.48 -19.30 0.01
CA MET A 57 8.32 -19.27 0.92
C MET A 57 7.92 -20.69 1.38
N GLU A 58 8.87 -21.48 1.86
CA GLU A 58 8.52 -22.58 2.76
C GLU A 58 8.34 -22.00 4.15
N ILE A 59 7.09 -21.76 4.54
CA ILE A 59 6.73 -21.44 5.93
C ILE A 59 7.30 -22.52 6.86
N PRO A 60 8.26 -22.21 7.76
CA PRO A 60 8.65 -23.16 8.77
C PRO A 60 7.45 -23.39 9.68
N LEU A 61 7.10 -24.65 9.93
CA LEU A 61 6.00 -25.01 10.83
C LEU A 61 6.29 -24.37 12.21
N THR A 62 5.53 -23.33 12.57
CA THR A 62 5.66 -22.65 13.85
C THR A 62 5.23 -23.61 14.95
N ARG A 63 6.19 -24.30 15.56
CA ARG A 63 5.95 -25.04 16.80
C ARG A 63 5.68 -23.99 17.87
N GLN A 64 4.41 -23.79 18.20
CA GLN A 64 4.04 -22.90 19.27
C GLN A 64 4.70 -23.43 20.55
N PRO A 65 5.58 -22.66 21.22
CA PRO A 65 6.11 -23.08 22.50
C PRO A 65 4.90 -23.29 23.41
N GLU A 66 4.77 -24.49 23.96
CA GLU A 66 3.76 -24.80 24.95
C GLU A 66 4.05 -23.90 26.16
N VAL A 67 3.33 -22.79 26.25
CA VAL A 67 3.36 -21.92 27.41
C VAL A 67 2.71 -22.74 28.51
N THR A 68 3.54 -23.39 29.32
CA THR A 68 3.09 -24.01 30.56
C THR A 68 2.26 -22.96 31.31
N PRO A 69 0.99 -23.26 31.64
CA PRO A 69 0.16 -22.29 32.34
C PRO A 69 0.91 -21.83 33.60
N PRO A 70 0.95 -20.52 33.87
CA PRO A 70 1.61 -20.02 35.07
C PRO A 70 1.00 -20.73 36.29
N PRO A 71 1.83 -21.10 37.28
CA PRO A 71 1.34 -21.77 38.47
C PRO A 71 0.20 -20.93 39.06
N PRO A 72 -0.94 -21.56 39.43
CA PRO A 72 -2.09 -20.83 39.95
C PRO A 72 -1.63 -19.96 41.12
N PRO A 73 -2.13 -18.71 41.20
CA PRO A 73 -1.77 -17.81 42.29
C PRO A 73 -2.06 -18.52 43.61
N GLN A 74 -1.03 -18.68 44.43
CA GLN A 74 -1.19 -19.19 45.78
C GLN A 74 -2.08 -18.19 46.51
N VAL A 75 -3.29 -18.62 46.85
CA VAL A 75 -4.21 -17.82 47.66
C VAL A 75 -3.57 -17.69 49.04
N THR A 76 -2.96 -16.55 49.32
CA THR A 76 -2.58 -16.20 50.68
C THR A 76 -3.87 -16.06 51.49
N PRO A 77 -4.06 -16.83 52.59
CA PRO A 77 -5.22 -16.62 53.45
C PRO A 77 -5.11 -15.23 54.08
N ILE A 78 -6.08 -14.38 53.78
CA ILE A 78 -6.25 -13.10 54.45
C ILE A 78 -6.83 -13.42 55.82
N ASN A 79 -6.01 -13.30 56.86
CA ASN A 79 -6.47 -13.35 58.24
C ASN A 79 -6.92 -11.94 58.64
N ASP A 80 -8.17 -11.59 58.33
CA ASP A 80 -8.78 -10.37 58.86
C ASP A 80 -9.28 -10.66 60.29
N VAL A 81 -8.47 -10.27 61.26
CA VAL A 81 -8.90 -10.09 62.65
C VAL A 81 -9.68 -8.78 62.70
N LEU A 82 -11.01 -8.88 62.75
CA LEU A 82 -11.89 -7.77 63.10
C LEU A 82 -11.75 -7.50 64.61
N THR A 83 -10.95 -6.51 64.99
CA THR A 83 -11.08 -5.88 66.31
C THR A 83 -12.29 -4.96 66.30
N ILE A 84 -13.36 -5.39 66.98
CA ILE A 84 -14.47 -4.52 67.36
C ILE A 84 -13.91 -3.50 68.35
N ILE A 85 -13.90 -2.24 67.94
CA ILE A 85 -13.76 -1.09 68.83
C ILE A 85 -15.18 -0.78 69.27
N ASP A 86 -15.49 -1.08 70.53
CA ASP A 86 -16.69 -0.56 71.19
C ASP A 86 -16.49 0.94 71.38
N ASP A 87 -17.41 1.74 70.84
CA ASP A 87 -17.51 3.18 71.05
C ASP A 87 -18.80 3.39 71.88
N ASP A 88 -18.64 3.85 73.11
CA ASP A 88 -19.73 4.15 74.02
C ASP A 88 -20.14 5.63 73.95
N ASP A 89 -21.46 5.80 73.80
CA ASP A 89 -22.27 6.91 74.29
C ASP A 89 -22.48 8.22 73.47
N THR A 90 -23.80 8.45 73.28
CA THR A 90 -24.54 9.72 73.42
C THR A 90 -25.04 10.44 72.16
N ALA A 91 -26.35 10.23 71.92
CA ALA A 91 -27.43 11.14 71.50
C ALA A 91 -27.16 12.33 70.55
N GLU A 92 -27.99 12.48 69.51
CA GLU A 92 -29.26 13.22 69.56
C GLU A 92 -30.08 13.01 68.27
N GLU A 93 -31.39 12.75 68.42
CA GLU A 93 -32.35 12.67 67.32
C GLU A 93 -32.75 14.09 66.86
N THR A 94 -32.53 14.42 65.59
CA THR A 94 -33.16 15.58 64.97
C THR A 94 -34.10 15.16 63.85
N ASN A 95 -35.40 15.18 64.19
CA ASN A 95 -36.52 15.16 63.28
C ASN A 95 -36.46 16.36 62.33
N PHE A 96 -36.39 16.10 61.01
CA PHE A 96 -36.70 17.12 60.01
C PHE A 96 -37.87 16.66 59.15
N ALA A 97 -38.88 17.53 59.16
CA ALA A 97 -40.23 17.31 58.72
C ALA A 97 -40.37 17.17 57.20
N SER A 98 -41.28 16.28 56.81
CA SER A 98 -41.92 16.25 55.50
C SER A 98 -42.66 17.56 55.24
N SER A 99 -42.47 18.14 54.05
CA SER A 99 -43.39 19.12 53.47
C SER A 99 -43.68 18.71 52.03
N GLU A 100 -44.86 18.13 51.84
CA GLU A 100 -45.51 18.00 50.54
C GLU A 100 -46.09 19.37 50.12
N GLU A 101 -46.42 19.46 48.83
CA GLU A 101 -47.28 20.45 48.17
C GLU A 101 -46.57 21.50 47.32
N THR A 102 -46.37 21.19 46.04
CA THR A 102 -46.89 22.01 44.93
C THR A 102 -46.98 21.11 43.69
N GLY A 103 -48.20 20.81 43.28
CA GLY A 103 -48.48 20.10 42.04
C GLY A 103 -48.26 21.00 40.84
N GLU A 104 -47.26 20.68 40.03
CA GLU A 104 -47.23 21.00 38.61
C GLU A 104 -46.68 19.77 37.88
N ASP A 105 -47.55 19.10 37.12
CA ASP A 105 -47.13 18.04 36.22
C ASP A 105 -46.14 18.62 35.20
N VAL A 106 -44.86 18.33 35.36
CA VAL A 106 -43.85 18.60 34.35
C VAL A 106 -44.13 17.67 33.17
N VAL A 107 -44.86 18.18 32.18
CA VAL A 107 -45.05 17.49 30.89
C VAL A 107 -43.70 17.46 30.17
N ILE A 108 -42.95 16.38 30.37
CA ILE A 108 -41.75 16.08 29.60
C ILE A 108 -42.20 15.76 28.18
N LYS A 109 -42.24 16.78 27.34
CA LYS A 109 -42.43 16.62 25.89
C LYS A 109 -41.19 15.90 25.34
N HIS A 110 -41.27 14.58 25.29
CA HIS A 110 -40.29 13.75 24.58
C HIS A 110 -40.29 14.19 23.12
N ILE A 111 -39.29 14.98 22.74
CA ILE A 111 -38.91 15.15 21.36
C ILE A 111 -38.23 13.82 21.00
N PRO A 112 -38.74 13.00 20.07
CA PRO A 112 -37.96 11.89 19.59
C PRO A 112 -36.71 12.49 18.94
N VAL A 113 -35.56 12.29 19.59
CA VAL A 113 -34.27 12.54 18.95
C VAL A 113 -34.21 11.51 17.82
N THR A 114 -34.46 11.97 16.60
CA THR A 114 -34.07 11.24 15.40
C THR A 114 -32.55 11.22 15.40
N VAL A 115 -31.99 10.19 16.02
CA VAL A 115 -30.60 9.82 15.84
C VAL A 115 -30.54 9.36 14.39
N ASP A 116 -30.09 10.26 13.51
CA ASP A 116 -29.58 9.87 12.21
C ASP A 116 -28.43 8.90 12.50
N GLU A 117 -28.72 7.61 12.41
CA GLU A 117 -27.74 6.55 12.54
C GLU A 117 -26.85 6.66 11.29
N GLU A 118 -25.82 7.52 11.36
CA GLU A 118 -24.72 7.49 10.42
C GLU A 118 -24.11 6.09 10.54
N VAL A 119 -24.44 5.23 9.58
CA VAL A 119 -23.82 3.92 9.41
C VAL A 119 -22.31 4.17 9.32
N VAL A 120 -21.59 3.88 10.40
CA VAL A 120 -20.13 3.86 10.41
C VAL A 120 -19.73 2.68 9.54
N VAL A 121 -19.61 2.93 8.23
CA VAL A 121 -19.05 1.95 7.31
C VAL A 121 -17.59 1.80 7.74
N GLU A 122 -17.24 0.64 8.28
CA GLU A 122 -15.84 0.28 8.50
C GLU A 122 -15.13 0.38 7.13
N ASP A 123 -14.43 1.49 6.91
CA ASP A 123 -13.65 1.74 5.70
C ASP A 123 -12.39 0.87 5.77
N ASP A 124 -12.54 -0.40 5.42
CA ASP A 124 -11.43 -1.33 5.32
C ASP A 124 -10.35 -0.78 4.39
N ILE A 125 -9.11 -0.77 4.88
CA ILE A 125 -7.95 -0.36 4.10
C ILE A 125 -7.43 -1.58 3.33
N PHE A 126 -7.64 -1.58 2.02
CA PHE A 126 -7.19 -2.67 1.17
C PHE A 126 -5.68 -2.58 0.92
N VAL A 127 -4.99 -3.70 1.09
CA VAL A 127 -3.55 -3.80 0.80
C VAL A 127 -3.31 -4.22 -0.65
N ILE A 128 -4.19 -5.08 -1.18
CA ILE A 128 -4.14 -5.60 -2.54
C ILE A 128 -5.46 -5.25 -3.20
N VAL A 129 -5.40 -4.63 -4.36
CA VAL A 129 -6.55 -4.13 -5.13
C VAL A 129 -6.40 -4.60 -6.57
N GLU A 130 -7.53 -4.85 -7.26
CA GLU A 130 -7.53 -5.19 -8.69
C GLU A 130 -6.90 -4.08 -9.55
N GLU A 131 -7.27 -2.83 -9.30
CA GLU A 131 -6.68 -1.65 -9.92
C GLU A 131 -5.92 -0.83 -8.88
N ASN A 132 -4.58 -0.77 -9.02
CA ASN A 132 -3.72 0.01 -8.13
C ASN A 132 -3.95 1.52 -8.29
N PRO A 133 -3.78 2.31 -7.21
CA PRO A 133 -3.88 3.76 -7.29
C PRO A 133 -2.80 4.33 -8.21
N GLN A 134 -3.14 5.37 -8.97
CA GLN A 134 -2.23 5.98 -9.93
C GLN A 134 -2.05 7.47 -9.64
N PHE A 135 -0.81 7.95 -9.77
CA PHE A 135 -0.53 9.38 -9.73
C PHE A 135 -1.16 10.07 -10.95
N PRO A 136 -1.72 11.28 -10.81
CA PRO A 136 -2.29 12.01 -11.94
C PRO A 136 -1.25 12.29 -13.03
N ASP A 137 -1.69 12.50 -14.26
CA ASP A 137 -0.83 12.94 -15.36
C ASP A 137 0.34 11.98 -15.69
N GLY A 138 0.08 10.67 -15.69
CA GLY A 138 1.04 9.67 -16.22
C GLY A 138 1.47 8.59 -15.23
N GLY A 139 0.71 8.36 -14.15
CA GLY A 139 0.90 7.23 -13.24
C GLY A 139 2.33 7.19 -12.69
N THR A 140 2.98 6.04 -12.79
CA THR A 140 4.35 5.86 -12.27
C THR A 140 5.37 6.83 -12.89
N VAL A 141 5.25 7.15 -14.18
CA VAL A 141 6.19 8.06 -14.86
C VAL A 141 5.99 9.50 -14.39
N GLY A 142 4.73 9.94 -14.30
CA GLY A 142 4.37 11.25 -13.76
C GLY A 142 4.82 11.42 -12.31
N LEU A 143 4.68 10.37 -11.49
CA LEU A 143 5.17 10.35 -10.12
C LEU A 143 6.68 10.55 -10.04
N LEU A 144 7.46 9.80 -10.82
CA LEU A 144 8.92 9.94 -10.83
C LEU A 144 9.36 11.35 -11.25
N GLN A 145 8.69 11.94 -12.24
CA GLN A 145 8.98 13.30 -12.67
C GLN A 145 8.59 14.33 -11.61
N TYR A 146 7.45 14.16 -10.94
CA TYR A 146 7.02 15.01 -9.84
C TYR A 146 8.02 14.95 -8.68
N LEU A 147 8.44 13.75 -8.29
CA LEU A 147 9.45 13.53 -7.26
C LEU A 147 10.76 14.23 -7.63
N GLY A 148 11.28 14.00 -8.85
CA GLY A 148 12.51 14.65 -9.31
C GLY A 148 12.47 16.19 -9.33
N LYS A 149 11.27 16.79 -9.51
CA LYS A 149 11.10 18.25 -9.50
C LYS A 149 10.87 18.84 -8.11
N ASN A 150 10.23 18.10 -7.20
CA ASN A 150 9.77 18.63 -5.91
C ASN A 150 10.66 18.21 -4.72
N ILE A 151 11.50 17.19 -4.89
CA ILE A 151 12.48 16.78 -3.88
C ILE A 151 13.57 17.84 -3.77
N LYS A 152 13.83 18.29 -2.55
CA LYS A 152 14.94 19.18 -2.21
C LYS A 152 15.87 18.45 -1.26
N TYR A 153 17.11 18.27 -1.68
CA TYR A 153 18.12 17.64 -0.82
C TYR A 153 18.43 18.56 0.38
N PRO A 154 18.23 18.12 1.63
CA PRO A 154 18.57 18.94 2.79
C PRO A 154 20.10 19.11 2.92
N THR A 155 20.55 20.23 3.48
CA THR A 155 21.99 20.55 3.56
C THR A 155 22.76 19.56 4.43
N ILE A 156 22.17 19.07 5.52
CA ILE A 156 22.85 18.18 6.49
C ILE A 156 23.23 16.82 5.87
N PRO A 157 22.33 16.06 5.22
CA PRO A 157 22.71 14.85 4.50
C PRO A 157 23.62 15.11 3.28
N GLN A 158 23.56 16.32 2.71
CA GLN A 158 24.42 16.72 1.59
C GLN A 158 25.89 16.87 2.03
N GLU A 159 26.12 17.56 3.14
CA GLU A 159 27.46 17.71 3.75
C GLU A 159 28.03 16.37 4.21
N ASN A 160 27.17 15.51 4.76
CA ASN A 160 27.55 14.19 5.25
C ASN A 160 27.68 13.12 4.14
N GLY A 161 27.45 13.47 2.88
CA GLY A 161 27.53 12.52 1.77
C GLY A 161 26.50 11.38 1.83
N THR A 162 25.44 11.52 2.63
CA THR A 162 24.51 10.43 2.95
C THR A 162 23.48 10.27 1.85
N GLN A 163 23.52 9.15 1.12
CA GLN A 163 22.61 8.82 0.02
C GLN A 163 21.82 7.55 0.32
N GLY A 164 20.70 7.34 -0.39
CA GLY A 164 19.98 6.08 -0.28
C GLY A 164 18.55 6.13 -0.78
N ARG A 165 17.80 5.06 -0.49
CA ARG A 165 16.40 4.90 -0.85
C ARG A 165 15.54 4.89 0.41
N VAL A 166 14.71 5.91 0.56
CA VAL A 166 13.69 6.01 1.60
C VAL A 166 12.39 5.43 1.07
N THR A 167 11.82 4.45 1.75
CA THR A 167 10.54 3.86 1.35
C THR A 167 9.45 4.38 2.27
N VAL A 168 8.42 4.97 1.67
CA VAL A 168 7.29 5.57 2.38
C VAL A 168 6.01 4.87 1.96
N GLN A 169 5.20 4.53 2.95
CA GLN A 169 3.86 3.98 2.81
C GLN A 169 2.83 5.06 3.13
N PHE A 170 1.74 5.10 2.38
CA PHE A 170 0.61 5.98 2.67
C PHE A 170 -0.68 5.33 2.19
N VAL A 171 -1.80 5.92 2.58
CA VAL A 171 -3.13 5.46 2.22
C VAL A 171 -3.75 6.44 1.23
N VAL A 172 -4.23 5.94 0.09
CA VAL A 172 -5.00 6.70 -0.88
C VAL A 172 -6.49 6.49 -0.58
N ASN A 173 -7.20 7.57 -0.28
CA ASN A 173 -8.64 7.55 -0.05
C ASN A 173 -9.43 7.40 -1.35
N LYS A 174 -10.72 7.10 -1.22
CA LYS A 174 -11.68 7.00 -2.33
C LYS A 174 -11.81 8.31 -3.14
N ASP A 175 -11.51 9.45 -2.53
CA ASP A 175 -11.52 10.77 -3.17
C ASP A 175 -10.17 11.16 -3.80
N GLY A 176 -9.17 10.27 -3.70
CA GLY A 176 -7.81 10.52 -4.17
C GLY A 176 -6.91 11.30 -3.19
N SER A 177 -7.40 11.67 -2.00
CA SER A 177 -6.56 12.30 -0.99
C SER A 177 -5.59 11.29 -0.37
N ILE A 178 -4.44 11.79 0.08
CA ILE A 178 -3.42 10.97 0.73
C ILE A 178 -3.54 11.19 2.24
N VAL A 179 -3.58 10.08 2.99
CA VAL A 179 -3.61 10.08 4.46
C VAL A 179 -2.64 9.04 5.01
N ASP A 180 -2.36 9.12 6.31
CA ASP A 180 -1.52 8.15 7.05
C ASP A 180 -0.14 7.89 6.40
N VAL A 181 0.61 8.98 6.14
CA VAL A 181 1.94 8.90 5.55
C VAL A 181 2.95 8.42 6.59
N LYS A 182 3.56 7.26 6.36
CA LYS A 182 4.52 6.62 7.26
C LYS A 182 5.76 6.14 6.53
N VAL A 183 6.93 6.44 7.08
CA VAL A 183 8.21 5.90 6.58
C VAL A 183 8.37 4.46 7.08
N ILE A 184 8.46 3.50 6.17
CA ILE A 184 8.69 2.08 6.51
C ILE A 184 10.16 1.71 6.49
N ARG A 185 10.95 2.38 5.66
CA ARG A 185 12.40 2.20 5.59
C ARG A 185 13.05 3.56 5.40
N GLY A 186 13.61 4.07 6.48
CA GLY A 186 14.39 5.30 6.49
C GLY A 186 15.86 5.07 6.15
N VAL A 187 16.56 6.14 5.80
CA VAL A 187 18.02 6.16 5.67
C VAL A 187 18.61 7.15 6.66
N ASP A 188 18.09 8.37 6.65
CA ASP A 188 18.50 9.46 7.51
C ASP A 188 17.27 10.30 7.90
N PRO A 189 17.14 10.74 9.17
CA PRO A 189 15.96 11.47 9.63
C PRO A 189 15.64 12.74 8.83
N TYR A 190 16.63 13.41 8.23
CA TYR A 190 16.40 14.59 7.40
C TYR A 190 15.88 14.22 6.02
N LEU A 191 16.40 13.15 5.41
CA LEU A 191 15.88 12.63 4.14
C LEU A 191 14.46 12.08 4.31
N ASP A 192 14.19 11.41 5.43
CA ASP A 192 12.88 10.85 5.75
C ASP A 192 11.83 11.97 5.90
N LYS A 193 12.15 13.05 6.60
CA LYS A 193 11.28 14.23 6.72
C LYS A 193 10.96 14.86 5.37
N GLU A 194 11.97 14.98 4.51
CA GLU A 194 11.78 15.52 3.16
C GLU A 194 10.90 14.61 2.30
N ALA A 195 11.11 13.29 2.37
CA ALA A 195 10.27 12.32 1.67
C ALA A 195 8.79 12.42 2.12
N VAL A 196 8.53 12.52 3.43
CA VAL A 196 7.18 12.71 3.98
C VAL A 196 6.57 14.03 3.51
N ARG A 197 7.34 15.12 3.49
CA ARG A 197 6.89 16.43 3.00
C ARG A 197 6.43 16.35 1.54
N VAL A 198 7.27 15.80 0.66
CA VAL A 198 6.98 15.72 -0.78
C VAL A 198 5.75 14.87 -1.04
N ILE A 199 5.60 13.74 -0.35
CA ILE A 199 4.45 12.85 -0.47
C ILE A 199 3.17 13.54 0.01
N SER A 200 3.24 14.26 1.12
CA SER A 200 2.07 14.99 1.66
C SER A 200 1.63 16.17 0.77
N THR A 201 2.54 16.72 -0.05
CA THR A 201 2.24 17.82 -0.99
C THR A 201 1.79 17.35 -2.37
N MET A 202 1.63 16.05 -2.59
CA MET A 202 1.20 15.53 -3.88
C MET A 202 -0.23 15.96 -4.23
N PRO A 203 -0.55 16.13 -5.53
CA PRO A 203 -1.92 16.33 -5.99
C PRO A 203 -2.80 15.10 -5.69
N LYS A 204 -4.11 15.25 -5.88
CA LYS A 204 -5.06 14.14 -5.71
C LYS A 204 -4.74 12.99 -6.67
N TRP A 205 -4.67 11.78 -6.12
CA TRP A 205 -4.42 10.55 -6.84
C TRP A 205 -5.68 10.00 -7.48
N ILE A 206 -5.51 9.15 -8.50
CA ILE A 206 -6.57 8.29 -8.99
C ILE A 206 -6.68 7.12 -7.98
N PRO A 207 -7.81 6.95 -7.29
CA PRO A 207 -7.97 5.92 -6.27
C PRO A 207 -7.91 4.52 -6.89
N GLY A 208 -7.49 3.54 -6.09
CA GLY A 208 -7.59 2.15 -6.49
C GLY A 208 -9.04 1.71 -6.60
N LYS A 209 -9.32 0.74 -7.47
CA LYS A 209 -10.68 0.21 -7.67
C LYS A 209 -10.75 -1.28 -7.43
N GLN A 210 -11.77 -1.71 -6.68
CA GLN A 210 -12.11 -3.11 -6.48
C GLN A 210 -13.50 -3.34 -7.05
N ARG A 211 -13.67 -4.28 -8.00
CA ARG A 211 -14.95 -4.54 -8.68
C ARG A 211 -15.58 -3.27 -9.28
N GLY A 212 -14.73 -2.37 -9.78
CA GLY A 212 -15.16 -1.07 -10.34
C GLY A 212 -15.52 0.01 -9.32
N VAL A 213 -15.47 -0.26 -8.01
CA VAL A 213 -15.76 0.71 -6.94
C VAL A 213 -14.46 1.28 -6.39
N PRO A 214 -14.33 2.62 -6.23
CA PRO A 214 -13.14 3.21 -5.61
C PRO A 214 -13.05 2.79 -4.14
N VAL A 215 -11.88 2.29 -3.74
CA VAL A 215 -11.60 1.80 -2.39
C VAL A 215 -10.40 2.51 -1.78
N ARG A 216 -10.38 2.56 -0.45
CA ARG A 216 -9.22 3.08 0.30
C ARG A 216 -8.11 2.03 0.24
N CYS A 217 -6.93 2.39 -0.23
CA CYS A 217 -5.85 1.42 -0.41
C CYS A 217 -4.48 1.92 0.06
N LYS A 218 -3.67 0.99 0.56
CA LYS A 218 -2.27 1.27 0.94
C LYS A 218 -1.39 1.25 -0.30
N PHE A 219 -0.58 2.28 -0.45
CA PHE A 219 0.41 2.39 -1.51
C PHE A 219 1.79 2.69 -0.92
N THR A 220 2.83 2.15 -1.56
CA THR A 220 4.21 2.29 -1.09
C THR A 220 5.09 2.81 -2.22
N VAL A 221 5.79 3.90 -1.96
CA VAL A 221 6.64 4.58 -2.95
C VAL A 221 8.09 4.60 -2.46
N PRO A 222 9.05 4.08 -3.25
CA PRO A 222 10.47 4.27 -3.01
C PRO A 222 10.93 5.63 -3.53
N VAL A 223 11.42 6.49 -2.64
CA VAL A 223 12.05 7.77 -2.96
C VAL A 223 13.56 7.61 -2.90
N THR A 224 14.25 7.89 -4.02
CA THR A 224 15.69 7.71 -4.12
C THR A 224 16.41 9.06 -4.05
N PHE A 225 17.31 9.20 -3.09
CA PHE A 225 18.18 10.36 -2.91
C PHE A 225 19.59 10.01 -3.38
N LYS A 226 20.08 10.74 -4.38
CA LYS A 226 21.45 10.64 -4.90
C LYS A 226 22.04 12.05 -4.95
N LEU A 227 23.27 12.19 -4.51
CA LEU A 227 24.01 13.44 -4.72
C LEU A 227 24.46 13.47 -6.18
N GLN A 228 24.31 14.65 -6.79
CA GLN A 228 24.84 14.92 -8.13
C GLN A 228 26.32 15.26 -8.06
#